data_AF-A0A0M2K1D2-F1
#
_entry.id   AF-A0A0M2K1D2-F1
#
_cell.length_a   1.000
_cell.length_b   1.000
_cell.length_c   1.000
_cell.angle_alpha   90.00
_cell.angle_beta   90.00
_cell.angle_gamma   90.00
#
_symmetry.space_group_name_H-M   'P 1'
#
loop_
_entity.id
_entity.type
_entity.pdbx_description
1 polymer ?
#
loop_
_entity_poly.entity_id
_entity_poly.type
_entity_poly.pdbx_seq_one_letter_code
_entity_poly.pdbx_strand_id
1 'polypeptide(L)'
;MELLVPHRSSVGHRVYGRADRFRVAAILQAKRAGMGLEDIREILTAATPAKRNAVLHRQRDQLIERIAAAQSALALVDSGLNCEHGDLAMCPRFQSVLAERVDSRSAAGDVAGD
;
A
#
# COMPACT_ATOMS: atom_id res chain seq x y z
N MET A 1 8.51 18.60 10.81
CA MET A 1 7.85 18.19 12.08
C MET A 1 8.20 16.75 12.42
N GLU A 2 8.30 16.38 13.71
CA GLU A 2 8.84 15.09 14.17
C GLU A 2 7.77 13.99 14.32
N LEU A 3 8.14 12.73 14.06
CA LEU A 3 7.30 11.54 14.25
C LEU A 3 7.54 10.84 15.60
N LEU A 4 8.58 11.24 16.32
CA LEU A 4 8.92 10.76 17.66
C LEU A 4 9.30 11.97 18.49
N VAL A 5 8.76 12.05 19.71
CA VAL A 5 9.06 13.13 20.67
C VAL A 5 9.48 12.49 21.98
N PRO A 6 10.73 11.96 22.05
CA PRO A 6 11.21 11.28 23.24
C PRO A 6 11.47 12.27 24.37
N HIS A 7 11.36 11.79 25.61
CA HIS A 7 11.78 12.55 26.79
C HIS A 7 13.29 12.83 26.74
N ARG A 8 13.74 13.90 27.41
CA ARG A 8 15.16 14.22 27.56
C ARG A 8 15.55 14.18 29.04
N SER A 9 16.64 13.50 29.36
CA SER A 9 17.19 13.47 30.72
C SER A 9 17.68 14.85 31.15
N SER A 10 17.96 15.00 32.45
CA SER A 10 18.53 16.24 33.04
C SER A 10 19.88 16.64 32.42
N VAL A 11 20.61 15.67 31.86
CA VAL A 11 21.88 15.89 31.13
C VAL A 11 21.69 15.98 29.60
N GLY A 12 20.45 16.02 29.12
CA GLY A 12 20.09 16.29 27.72
C GLY A 12 19.98 15.08 26.78
N HIS A 13 20.22 13.86 27.26
CA HIS A 13 20.11 12.63 26.45
C HIS A 13 18.65 12.26 26.16
N ARG A 14 18.37 11.74 24.97
CA ARG A 14 17.03 11.20 24.63
C ARG A 14 16.80 9.90 25.39
N VAL A 15 15.65 9.80 26.06
CA VAL A 15 15.21 8.63 26.81
C VAL A 15 13.97 8.07 26.13
N TYR A 16 14.04 6.80 25.72
CA TYR A 16 12.97 6.13 24.99
C TYR A 16 12.22 5.16 25.89
N GLY A 17 10.92 5.39 26.04
CA GLY A 17 10.02 4.58 26.83
C GLY A 17 9.32 3.49 26.02
N ARG A 18 8.40 2.77 26.70
CA ARG A 18 7.53 1.78 26.05
C ARG A 18 6.64 2.42 24.97
N ALA A 19 6.16 3.64 25.19
CA ALA A 19 5.35 4.38 24.23
C ALA A 19 6.11 4.67 22.93
N ASP A 20 7.38 5.07 23.02
CA ASP A 20 8.23 5.30 21.84
C ASP A 20 8.46 4.02 21.06
N ARG A 21 8.67 2.89 21.74
CA ARG A 21 8.81 1.58 21.07
C ARG A 21 7.55 1.21 20.29
N PHE A 22 6.37 1.38 20.89
CA PHE A 22 5.11 1.12 20.19
C PHE A 22 4.94 2.03 18.97
N ARG A 23 5.29 3.31 19.12
CA ARG A 23 5.22 4.30 18.04
C ARG A 23 6.16 3.96 16.89
N VAL A 24 7.40 3.56 17.18
CA VAL A 24 8.35 3.07 16.18
C VAL A 24 7.80 1.84 15.46
N ALA A 25 7.26 0.87 16.20
CA ALA A 25 6.66 -0.32 15.61
C ALA A 25 5.52 0.05 14.65
N ALA A 26 4.62 0.95 15.04
CA ALA A 26 3.54 1.42 14.18
C ALA A 26 4.06 2.10 12.89
N ILE A 27 5.07 2.98 13.01
CA ILE A 27 5.69 3.64 11.84
C ILE A 27 6.31 2.61 10.90
N LEU A 28 7.03 1.62 11.43
CA LEU A 28 7.68 0.59 10.61
C LEU A 28 6.66 -0.29 9.88
N GLN A 29 5.57 -0.69 10.54
CA GLN A 29 4.52 -1.48 9.89
C GLN A 29 3.77 -0.66 8.83
N ALA A 30 3.46 0.61 9.11
CA ALA A 30 2.81 1.47 8.13
C ALA A 30 3.70 1.70 6.89
N LYS A 31 5.01 1.89 7.06
CA LYS A 31 5.96 1.95 5.95
C LYS A 31 5.98 0.67 5.13
N ARG A 32 5.97 -0.50 5.77
CA ARG A 32 5.91 -1.79 5.07
C ARG A 32 4.62 -1.97 4.27
N ALA A 33 3.51 -1.38 4.74
CA ALA A 33 2.26 -1.29 4.01
C ALA A 33 2.28 -0.25 2.86
N GLY A 34 3.42 0.41 2.61
CA GLY A 34 3.60 1.39 1.56
C GLY A 34 3.03 2.78 1.89
N MET A 35 2.73 3.06 3.16
CA MET A 35 2.21 4.36 3.58
C MET A 35 3.31 5.43 3.62
N GLY A 36 2.97 6.64 3.16
CA GLY A 36 3.85 7.80 3.24
C GLY A 36 4.05 8.32 4.67
N LEU A 37 5.16 9.01 4.93
CA LEU A 37 5.44 9.57 6.26
C LEU A 37 4.41 10.60 6.73
N GLU A 38 3.75 11.27 5.80
CA GLU A 38 2.74 12.29 6.12
C GLU A 38 1.41 11.66 6.55
N ASP A 39 0.93 10.62 5.86
CA ASP A 39 -0.25 9.85 6.31
C ASP A 39 -0.01 9.20 7.68
N ILE A 40 1.20 8.65 7.88
CA ILE A 40 1.61 8.09 9.17
C ILE A 40 1.55 9.18 10.26
N ARG A 41 2.00 10.39 9.95
CA ARG A 41 1.89 11.53 10.88
C ARG A 41 0.43 11.82 11.18
N GLU A 42 -0.41 11.99 10.16
CA GLU A 42 -1.82 12.34 10.30
C GLU A 42 -2.55 11.34 11.21
N ILE A 43 -2.30 10.03 11.04
CA ILE A 43 -2.86 8.97 11.89
C ILE A 43 -2.37 9.11 13.35
N LEU A 44 -1.07 9.32 13.54
CA LEU A 44 -0.43 9.31 14.86
C LEU A 44 -0.57 10.62 15.65
N THR A 45 -0.99 11.70 15.01
CA THR A 45 -1.21 13.02 15.63
C THR A 45 -2.66 13.50 15.49
N ALA A 46 -3.57 12.68 14.95
CA ALA A 46 -4.97 13.03 14.83
C ALA A 46 -5.59 13.40 16.18
N ALA A 47 -6.13 14.62 16.27
CA ALA A 47 -6.77 15.14 17.48
C ALA A 47 -8.06 14.39 17.84
N THR A 48 -8.70 13.70 16.89
CA THR A 48 -9.95 12.97 17.12
C THR A 48 -9.95 11.60 16.43
N PRO A 49 -10.70 10.62 16.97
CA PRO A 49 -10.91 9.33 16.31
C PRO A 49 -11.47 9.46 14.89
N ALA A 50 -12.37 10.42 14.64
CA ALA A 50 -12.97 10.63 13.33
C ALA A 50 -11.92 11.03 12.27
N LYS A 51 -11.02 11.98 12.60
CA LYS A 51 -9.93 12.37 11.69
C LYS A 51 -9.00 11.20 11.40
N ARG A 52 -8.60 10.45 12.44
CA ARG A 52 -7.78 9.24 12.28
C ARG A 52 -8.45 8.21 11.37
N ASN A 53 -9.74 7.95 11.58
CA ASN A 53 -10.48 6.96 10.80
C ASN A 53 -10.60 7.37 9.33
N ALA A 54 -10.76 8.67 9.04
CA ALA A 54 -10.78 9.16 7.67
C ALA A 54 -9.47 8.83 6.93
N VAL A 55 -8.30 9.01 7.57
CA VAL A 55 -7.00 8.62 6.98
C VAL A 55 -6.94 7.11 6.77
N LEU A 56 -7.32 6.33 7.80
CA LEU A 56 -7.29 4.88 7.73
C LEU A 56 -8.21 4.33 6.62
N HIS A 57 -9.37 4.95 6.37
CA HIS A 57 -10.23 4.59 5.26
C HIS A 57 -9.56 4.84 3.91
N ARG A 58 -9.00 6.03 3.68
CA ARG A 58 -8.25 6.33 2.45
C ARG A 58 -7.11 5.31 2.23
N GLN A 59 -6.37 5.01 3.28
CA GLN A 59 -5.26 4.06 3.22
C GLN A 59 -5.72 2.62 2.96
N ARG A 60 -6.86 2.21 3.53
CA ARG A 60 -7.50 0.92 3.25
C ARG A 60 -7.89 0.83 1.78
N ASP A 61 -8.51 1.86 1.23
CA ASP A 61 -9.01 1.84 -0.14
C ASP A 61 -7.82 1.77 -1.14
N GLN A 62 -6.76 2.55 -0.90
CA GLN A 62 -5.49 2.43 -1.65
C GLN A 62 -4.81 1.06 -1.51
N LEU A 63 -4.93 0.39 -0.36
CA LEU A 63 -4.42 -0.98 -0.19
C LEU A 63 -5.23 -1.97 -1.01
N ILE A 64 -6.56 -1.85 -1.02
CA ILE A 64 -7.46 -2.70 -1.80
C ILE A 64 -7.12 -2.59 -3.29
N GLU A 65 -6.95 -1.38 -3.81
CA GLU A 65 -6.59 -1.14 -5.21
C GLU A 65 -5.25 -1.81 -5.57
N ARG A 66 -4.23 -1.65 -4.72
CA ARG A 66 -2.91 -2.28 -4.93
C ARG A 66 -2.98 -3.80 -4.88
N ILE A 67 -3.77 -4.36 -3.97
CA ILE A 67 -3.99 -5.81 -3.87
C ILE A 67 -4.67 -6.32 -5.15
N ALA A 68 -5.72 -5.65 -5.63
CA ALA A 68 -6.40 -6.05 -6.86
C ALA A 68 -5.45 -6.01 -8.07
N ALA A 69 -4.65 -4.95 -8.21
CA ALA A 69 -3.67 -4.82 -9.28
C ALA A 69 -2.59 -5.93 -9.21
N ALA A 70 -2.11 -6.26 -8.01
CA ALA A 70 -1.13 -7.32 -7.77
C ALA A 70 -1.72 -8.72 -8.05
N GLN A 71 -2.96 -8.99 -7.62
CA GLN A 71 -3.66 -10.24 -7.90
C GLN A 71 -3.86 -10.45 -9.40
N SER A 72 -4.26 -9.40 -10.13
CA SER A 72 -4.36 -9.45 -11.58
C SER A 72 -2.99 -9.72 -12.22
N ALA A 73 -1.91 -9.09 -11.73
CA ALA A 73 -0.55 -9.33 -12.24
C ALA A 73 -0.09 -10.77 -11.99
N LEU A 74 -0.41 -11.31 -10.81
CA LEU A 74 -0.12 -12.70 -10.47
C LEU A 74 -0.87 -13.67 -11.38
N ALA A 75 -2.16 -13.44 -11.65
CA ALA A 75 -2.96 -14.27 -12.55
C ALA A 75 -2.35 -14.35 -13.97
N LEU A 76 -1.79 -13.25 -14.46
CA LEU A 76 -1.06 -13.23 -15.72
C LEU A 76 0.19 -14.11 -15.68
N VAL A 77 1.02 -13.98 -14.63
CA VAL A 77 2.22 -14.80 -14.45
C VAL A 77 1.86 -16.29 -14.36
N ASP A 78 0.86 -16.63 -13.54
CA ASP A 78 0.39 -18.01 -13.36
C ASP A 78 -0.11 -18.61 -14.67
N SER A 79 -0.83 -17.84 -15.49
CA SER A 79 -1.30 -18.31 -16.79
C SER A 79 -0.15 -18.68 -17.75
N GLY A 80 1.00 -18.02 -17.64
CA GLY A 80 2.21 -18.38 -18.39
C GLY A 80 2.95 -19.56 -17.81
N LEU A 81 3.06 -19.66 -16.48
CA LEU A 81 3.69 -20.81 -15.81
C LEU A 81 2.93 -22.12 -16.05
N ASN A 82 1.60 -22.06 -16.17
CA ASN A 82 0.75 -23.21 -16.47
C ASN A 82 0.58 -23.50 -17.98
N CYS A 83 1.37 -22.86 -18.85
CA CYS A 83 1.29 -23.05 -20.28
C CYS A 83 2.34 -24.07 -20.77
N GLU A 84 1.89 -25.08 -21.52
CA GLU A 84 2.77 -26.09 -22.13
C GLU A 84 3.16 -25.75 -23.59
N HIS A 85 2.61 -24.68 -24.16
CA HIS A 85 2.96 -24.24 -25.52
C HIS A 85 4.38 -23.66 -25.56
N GLY A 86 5.15 -24.05 -26.58
CA GLY A 86 6.51 -23.51 -26.78
C GLY A 86 6.55 -22.02 -27.12
N ASP A 87 5.43 -21.47 -27.61
CA ASP A 87 5.21 -20.03 -27.73
C ASP A 87 4.02 -19.62 -26.83
N LEU A 88 4.33 -18.83 -25.81
CA LEU A 88 3.35 -18.32 -24.86
C LEU A 88 2.32 -17.39 -25.53
N ALA A 89 2.69 -16.69 -26.60
CA ALA A 89 1.79 -15.82 -27.34
C ALA A 89 0.68 -16.61 -28.06
N MET A 90 0.86 -17.91 -28.30
CA MET A 90 -0.16 -18.79 -28.89
C MET A 90 -1.09 -19.42 -27.86
N CYS A 91 -0.83 -19.26 -26.56
CA CYS A 91 -1.63 -19.87 -25.51
C CYS A 91 -2.99 -19.16 -25.38
N PRO A 92 -4.12 -19.84 -25.64
CA PRO A 92 -5.43 -19.20 -25.58
C PRO A 92 -5.76 -18.66 -24.18
N ARG A 93 -5.37 -19.41 -23.13
CA ARG A 93 -5.55 -18.98 -21.74
C ARG A 93 -4.77 -17.69 -21.43
N PHE A 94 -3.54 -17.59 -21.92
CA PHE A 94 -2.71 -16.40 -21.72
C PHE A 94 -3.27 -15.20 -22.47
N GLN A 95 -3.73 -15.39 -23.71
CA GLN A 95 -4.39 -14.36 -24.50
C GLN A 95 -5.67 -13.83 -23.82
N SER A 96 -6.52 -14.71 -23.28
CA SER A 96 -7.74 -14.29 -22.55
C SER A 96 -7.41 -13.43 -21.33
N VAL A 97 -6.45 -13.85 -20.50
CA VAL A 97 -6.02 -13.10 -19.31
C VAL A 97 -5.39 -11.75 -19.69
N LEU A 98 -4.66 -11.70 -20.80
CA LEU A 98 -4.12 -10.44 -21.33
C LEU A 98 -5.22 -9.49 -21.84
N ALA A 99 -6.21 -10.00 -22.57
CA ALA A 99 -7.31 -9.20 -23.11
C ALA A 99 -8.10 -8.50 -21.99
N GLU A 100 -8.50 -9.25 -20.94
CA GLU A 100 -9.18 -8.71 -19.76
C GLU A 100 -8.38 -7.58 -19.08
N ARG A 101 -7.04 -7.64 -19.13
CA ARG A 101 -6.15 -6.62 -18.56
C ARG A 101 -6.05 -5.36 -19.41
N VAL A 102 -6.02 -5.50 -20.73
CA VAL A 102 -5.98 -4.36 -21.66
C VAL A 102 -7.30 -3.57 -21.58
N ASP A 103 -8.43 -4.28 -21.46
CA ASP A 103 -9.74 -3.66 -21.33
C ASP A 103 -9.88 -2.90 -20.00
N SER A 104 -9.46 -3.51 -18.89
CA SER A 104 -9.51 -2.86 -17.57
C SER A 104 -8.58 -1.65 -17.44
N ARG A 105 -7.43 -1.64 -18.12
CA ARG A 105 -6.51 -0.49 -18.14
C ARG A 105 -7.00 0.64 -19.03
N SER A 106 -7.68 0.31 -20.13
CA SER A 106 -8.33 1.31 -20.99
C SER A 106 -9.47 2.00 -20.24
N ALA A 107 -10.28 1.23 -19.49
CA ALA A 107 -11.36 1.78 -18.65
C ALA A 107 -10.85 2.69 -17.50
N ALA A 108 -9.67 2.40 -16.93
CA ALA A 108 -9.07 3.23 -15.87
C ALA A 108 -8.40 4.52 -16.41
N GLY A 109 -7.96 4.53 -17.67
CA GLY A 109 -7.34 5.70 -18.32
C GLY A 109 -8.33 6.82 -18.65
N ASP A 110 -9.59 6.48 -18.94
CA ASP A 110 -10.63 7.45 -19.32
C ASP A 110 -11.20 8.24 -18.13
N VAL A 111 -10.95 7.82 -16.88
CA VAL A 111 -11.49 8.48 -15.66
C VAL A 111 -10.57 9.60 -15.13
N ALA A 112 -9.32 9.68 -15.59
CA ALA A 112 -8.33 10.66 -15.11
C ALA A 112 -8.22 11.93 -15.99
N GLY A 113 -9.13 12.10 -16.96
CA GLY A 113 -9.15 13.23 -17.89
C GLY A 113 -10.47 14.01 -17.85
N ASP A 114 -10.77 14.68 -16.74
CA ASP A 114 -11.66 15.86 -16.66
C ASP A 114 -11.16 16.83 -15.57
#